data_AF-A0A142X4D1-F1
#
_entry.id   AF-A0A142X4D1-F1
#
_cell.length_a   1.000
_cell.length_b   1.000
_cell.length_c   1.000
_cell.angle_alpha   90.00
_cell.angle_beta   90.00
_cell.angle_gamma   90.00
#
_symmetry.space_group_name_H-M   'P 1'
#
loop_
_entity.id
_entity.type
_entity.pdbx_description
1 polymer ?
#
loop_
_entity_poly.entity_id
_entity_poly.type
_entity_poly.pdbx_seq_one_letter_code
_entity_poly.pdbx_strand_id
1 'polypeptide(L)'
;MADGSPLGPHRRVLRLLQSEYQLLLELAVAPVRSDDCTPSVLEAAEFLVSLGLAMRRDRLVHISERGQTLVANGPVSQTAYTVAFDACWDGW
;
A
#
# COMPACT_ATOMS: atom_id res chain seq x y z
N MET A 1 13.06 31.74 -25.65
CA MET A 1 12.04 32.02 -24.62
C MET A 1 11.44 30.67 -24.25
N ALA A 2 11.74 30.18 -23.05
CA ALA A 2 11.36 28.84 -22.61
C ALA A 2 9.86 28.81 -22.31
N ASP A 3 9.22 27.77 -22.84
CA ASP A 3 7.81 27.44 -22.71
C ASP A 3 7.46 27.21 -21.23
N GLY A 4 6.64 28.12 -20.67
CA GLY A 4 6.18 28.10 -19.30
C GLY A 4 5.00 27.15 -19.12
N SER A 5 5.19 25.87 -19.44
CA SER A 5 4.21 24.85 -19.06
C SER A 5 4.22 24.72 -17.53
N PRO A 6 3.11 25.02 -16.83
CA PRO A 6 3.02 24.73 -15.40
C PRO A 6 3.14 23.22 -15.27
N LEU A 7 4.16 22.75 -14.53
CA LEU A 7 4.24 21.36 -14.10
C LEU A 7 2.87 21.01 -13.50
N GLY A 8 2.09 20.21 -14.23
CA GLY A 8 0.78 19.74 -13.77
C GLY A 8 0.90 19.11 -12.39
N PRO A 9 -0.21 18.96 -11.64
CA PRO A 9 -0.17 18.44 -10.27
C PRO A 9 0.70 17.17 -10.26
N HIS A 10 1.83 17.21 -9.55
CA HIS A 10 2.77 16.11 -9.48
C HIS A 10 2.00 14.87 -9.03
N ARG A 11 1.69 13.99 -9.98
CA ARG A 11 0.96 12.75 -9.73
C ARG A 11 1.83 11.90 -8.80
N ARG A 12 1.53 11.93 -7.51
CA ARG A 12 2.24 11.11 -6.52
C ARG A 12 1.83 9.68 -6.83
N VAL A 13 2.81 8.81 -7.05
CA VAL A 13 2.57 7.39 -7.29
C VAL A 13 3.03 6.65 -6.06
N LEU A 14 2.10 5.95 -5.40
CA LEU A 14 2.47 5.00 -4.35
C LEU A 14 2.90 3.70 -5.02
N ARG A 15 4.05 3.16 -4.63
CA ARG A 15 4.54 1.87 -5.11
C ARG A 15 4.71 0.90 -3.96
N LEU A 16 4.25 -0.32 -4.19
CA LEU A 16 4.45 -1.47 -3.32
C LEU A 16 5.23 -2.54 -4.09
N LEU A 17 5.99 -3.36 -3.38
CA LEU A 17 6.45 -4.65 -3.90
C LEU A 17 5.24 -5.57 -4.11
N GLN A 18 5.37 -6.52 -5.04
CA GLN A 18 4.33 -7.50 -5.30
C GLN A 18 3.97 -8.30 -4.03
N SER A 19 4.96 -8.62 -3.19
CA SER A 19 4.77 -9.31 -1.91
C SER A 19 4.02 -8.47 -0.88
N GLU A 20 4.31 -7.17 -0.80
CA GLU A 20 3.60 -6.23 0.11
C GLU A 20 2.15 -6.05 -0.33
N TYR A 21 1.92 -5.91 -1.64
CA TYR A 21 0.57 -5.84 -2.17
C TYR A 21 -0.21 -7.14 -1.92
N GLN A 22 0.44 -8.30 -2.06
CA GLN A 22 -0.18 -9.59 -1.77
C GLN A 22 -0.59 -9.70 -0.29
N LEU A 23 0.30 -9.29 0.63
CA LEU A 23 -0.02 -9.23 2.05
C LEU A 23 -1.18 -8.27 2.32
N LEU A 24 -1.23 -7.12 1.65
CA LEU A 24 -2.35 -6.17 1.78
C LEU A 24 -3.68 -6.78 1.33
N LEU A 25 -3.69 -7.57 0.24
CA LEU A 25 -4.87 -8.31 -0.20
C LEU A 25 -5.30 -9.38 0.80
N GLU A 26 -4.35 -10.09 1.41
CA GLU A 26 -4.63 -11.05 2.46
C GLU A 26 -5.26 -10.37 3.69
N LEU A 27 -4.72 -9.22 4.09
CA LEU A 27 -5.27 -8.40 5.18
C LEU A 27 -6.68 -7.87 4.90
N ALA A 28 -7.04 -7.68 3.63
CA ALA A 28 -8.40 -7.32 3.22
C ALA A 28 -9.41 -8.45 3.44
N VAL A 29 -8.94 -9.71 3.45
CA VAL A 29 -9.77 -10.89 3.72
C VAL A 29 -9.83 -11.18 5.21
N ALA A 30 -8.68 -11.18 5.89
CA ALA A 30 -8.61 -11.49 7.32
C ALA A 30 -7.37 -10.87 8.00
N PRO A 31 -7.46 -10.55 9.30
CA PRO A 31 -6.30 -10.09 10.07
C PRO A 31 -5.21 -11.18 10.16
N VAL A 32 -3.94 -10.76 10.15
CA VAL A 32 -2.77 -11.66 10.25
C VAL A 32 -2.17 -11.57 11.65
N ARG A 33 -1.77 -12.70 12.22
CA ARG A 33 -1.07 -12.76 13.51
C ARG A 33 0.41 -12.48 13.33
N SER A 34 0.91 -11.40 13.93
CA SER A 34 2.33 -11.00 13.82
C SER A 34 3.31 -12.04 14.39
N ASP A 35 2.85 -12.82 15.36
CA ASP A 35 3.69 -13.71 16.17
C ASP A 35 4.05 -15.01 15.44
N ASP A 36 3.24 -15.37 14.44
CA ASP A 36 3.37 -16.60 13.65
C ASP A 36 3.99 -16.32 12.26
N CYS A 37 4.35 -15.06 12.00
CA CYS A 37 4.90 -14.62 10.72
C CYS A 37 6.41 -14.87 10.62
N THR A 38 6.87 -15.20 9.42
CA THR A 38 8.31 -15.12 9.10
C THR A 38 8.78 -13.65 9.16
N PRO A 39 10.07 -13.38 9.42
CA PRO A 39 10.59 -12.02 9.50
C PRO A 39 10.25 -11.15 8.28
N SER A 40 10.29 -11.72 7.08
CA SER A 40 9.95 -11.02 5.84
C SER A 40 8.49 -10.56 5.77
N VAL A 41 7.55 -11.33 6.32
CA VAL A 41 6.13 -10.95 6.38
C VAL A 41 5.92 -9.88 7.44
N LEU A 42 6.64 -9.97 8.56
CA LEU A 42 6.60 -8.94 9.60
C LEU A 42 7.14 -7.59 9.08
N GLU A 43 8.27 -7.60 8.37
CA GLU A 43 8.83 -6.39 7.74
C GLU A 43 7.84 -5.77 6.74
N ALA A 44 7.21 -6.59 5.89
CA ALA A 44 6.17 -6.12 4.97
C ALA A 44 4.96 -5.55 5.71
N ALA A 45 4.52 -6.19 6.80
CA ALA A 45 3.41 -5.69 7.61
C ALA A 45 3.75 -4.35 8.28
N GLU A 46 4.96 -4.21 8.83
CA GLU A 46 5.44 -2.97 9.43
C GLU A 46 5.55 -1.85 8.41
N PHE A 47 6.01 -2.15 7.20
CA PHE A 47 6.03 -1.20 6.09
C PHE A 47 4.61 -0.73 5.73
N LEU A 48 3.65 -1.64 5.58
CA LEU A 48 2.25 -1.29 5.30
C LEU A 48 1.62 -0.45 6.43
N VAL A 49 1.96 -0.72 7.69
CA VAL A 49 1.56 0.11 8.84
C VAL A 49 2.18 1.50 8.75
N SER A 50 3.46 1.61 8.38
CA SER A 50 4.14 2.91 8.22
C SER A 50 3.51 3.79 7.13
N LEU A 51 2.92 3.17 6.10
CA LEU A 51 2.16 3.84 5.03
C LEU A 51 0.70 4.15 5.41
N GLY A 52 0.24 3.69 6.58
CA GLY A 52 -1.14 3.81 7.04
C GLY A 52 -2.12 2.91 6.27
N LEU A 53 -1.65 1.89 5.54
CA LEU A 53 -2.49 0.93 4.80
C LEU A 53 -2.91 -0.26 5.67
N ALA A 54 -2.17 -0.50 6.76
CA ALA A 54 -2.49 -1.47 7.78
C ALA A 54 -2.43 -0.81 9.17
N MET A 55 -2.97 -1.50 10.17
CA MET A 55 -2.92 -1.08 11.56
C MET A 55 -2.63 -2.27 12.46
N ARG A 56 -1.77 -2.07 13.45
CA ARG A 56 -1.47 -3.09 14.45
C ARG A 56 -2.37 -2.91 15.67
N ARG A 57 -3.04 -3.98 16.07
CA ARG A 57 -3.79 -4.10 17.34
C ARG A 57 -3.27 -5.34 18.06
N ASP A 58 -2.52 -5.12 19.13
CA ASP A 58 -1.82 -6.18 19.85
C ASP A 58 -0.91 -7.03 18.94
N ARG A 59 -1.30 -8.31 18.78
CA ARG A 59 -0.61 -9.35 18.01
C ARG A 59 -1.24 -9.57 16.64
N LEU A 60 -2.20 -8.71 16.26
CA LEU A 60 -2.90 -8.76 14.99
C LEU A 60 -2.58 -7.53 14.15
N VAL A 61 -2.36 -7.77 12.86
CA VAL A 61 -2.29 -6.75 11.83
C VAL A 61 -3.61 -6.80 11.08
N HIS A 62 -4.27 -5.65 10.98
CA HIS A 62 -5.52 -5.47 10.25
C HIS A 62 -5.28 -4.54 9.07
N ILE A 63 -6.05 -4.67 8.01
CA ILE A 63 -6.13 -3.63 6.99
C ILE A 63 -6.75 -2.37 7.59
N SER A 64 -6.23 -1.19 7.23
CA SER A 64 -6.85 0.08 7.59
C SER A 64 -7.98 0.41 6.61
N GLU A 65 -8.79 1.43 6.91
CA GLU A 65 -9.78 1.96 5.96
C GLU A 65 -9.09 2.42 4.65
N ARG A 66 -7.94 3.10 4.77
CA ARG A 66 -7.13 3.51 3.61
C ARG A 66 -6.64 2.32 2.79
N GLY A 67 -6.21 1.26 3.45
CA GLY A 67 -5.82 0.02 2.79
C GLY A 67 -6.97 -0.61 2.01
N GLN A 68 -8.17 -0.64 2.60
CA GLN A 68 -9.37 -1.16 1.94
C GLN A 68 -9.70 -0.35 0.68
N THR A 69 -9.68 0.98 0.77
CA THR A 69 -9.91 1.85 -0.39
C THR A 69 -8.88 1.62 -1.49
N LEU A 70 -7.59 1.51 -1.13
CA LEU A 70 -6.52 1.25 -2.10
C LEU A 70 -6.70 -0.10 -2.81
N VAL A 71 -7.09 -1.14 -2.08
CA VAL A 71 -7.39 -2.47 -2.65
C VAL A 71 -8.62 -2.41 -3.57
N ALA A 72 -9.69 -1.73 -3.16
CA ALA A 72 -10.91 -1.61 -3.94
C ALA A 72 -10.72 -0.85 -5.26
N ASN A 73 -9.88 0.19 -5.23
CA ASN A 73 -9.58 1.01 -6.40
C ASN A 73 -8.65 0.29 -7.39
N GLY A 74 -7.82 -0.63 -6.89
CA GLY A 74 -6.90 -1.40 -7.70
C GLY A 74 -5.71 -0.60 -8.23
N PRO A 75 -4.70 -1.29 -8.77
CA PRO A 75 -3.48 -0.66 -9.25
C PRO A 75 -3.65 -0.02 -10.63
N VAL A 76 -2.90 1.05 -10.88
CA VAL A 76 -2.79 1.67 -12.21
C VAL A 76 -1.74 1.02 -13.08
N SER A 77 -0.78 0.31 -12.47
CA SER A 77 0.23 -0.47 -13.18
C SER A 77 0.76 -1.59 -12.30
N GLN A 78 1.09 -2.71 -12.93
CA GLN A 78 1.66 -3.87 -12.26
C GLN A 78 2.76 -4.49 -13.12
N THR A 79 3.85 -4.88 -12.47
CA THR A 79 4.98 -5.61 -13.03
C THR A 79 5.19 -6.89 -12.24
N ALA A 80 6.17 -7.71 -12.63
CA ALA A 80 6.51 -8.92 -11.87
C ALA A 80 6.97 -8.64 -10.43
N TYR A 81 7.41 -7.41 -10.11
CA TYR A 81 8.03 -7.08 -8.83
C TYR A 81 7.34 -5.95 -8.08
N THR A 82 6.63 -5.07 -8.77
CA THR A 82 6.06 -3.85 -8.19
C THR A 82 4.67 -3.58 -8.70
N VAL A 83 3.88 -2.93 -7.84
CA VAL A 83 2.50 -2.51 -8.06
C VAL A 83 2.43 -1.01 -7.78
N ALA A 84 1.83 -0.25 -8.68
CA ALA A 84 1.71 1.19 -8.59
C ALA A 84 0.25 1.63 -8.48
N PHE A 85 0.01 2.62 -7.63
CA PHE A 85 -1.29 3.24 -7.39
C PHE A 85 -1.21 4.74 -7.63
N ASP A 86 -2.28 5.32 -8.16
CA ASP A 86 -2.42 6.77 -8.25
C ASP A 86 -2.70 7.32 -6.85
N ALA A 87 -1.73 7.98 -6.23
CA ALA A 87 -1.89 8.53 -4.89
C ALA A 87 -2.71 9.83 -4.88
N CYS A 88 -3.10 10.38 -6.05
CA CYS A 88 -3.99 11.53 -6.12
C CYS A 88 -5.44 11.21 -5.72
N TRP A 89 -5.80 9.94 -5.50
CA TRP A 89 -7.20 9.54 -5.29
C TRP A 89 -7.74 9.76 -3.88
N ASP A 90 -6.92 9.91 -2.84
CA ASP A 90 -7.44 10.05 -1.46
C ASP A 90 -6.52 10.85 -0.53
N GLY A 91 -6.55 12.19 -0.65
CA GLY A 91 -6.05 13.09 0.39
C GLY A 91 -4.59 12.88 0.83
N TRP A 92 -3.70 12.55 -0.11
CA TRP A 92 -2.24 12.47 0.09
C TRP A 92 -1.51 13.80 -0.12
#